data_AF-A0A7X9QU45-F1
#
_entry.id   AF-A0A7X9QU45-F1
#
_cell.length_a   1.000
_cell.length_b   1.000
_cell.length_c   1.000
_cell.angle_alpha   90.00
_cell.angle_beta   90.00
_cell.angle_gamma   90.00
#
_symmetry.space_group_name_H-M   'P 1'
#
loop_
_entity.id
_entity.type
_entity.pdbx_description
1 polymer ?
#
loop_
_entity_poly.entity_id
_entity_poly.type
_entity_poly.pdbx_seq_one_letter_code
_entity_poly.pdbx_strand_id
1 'polypeptide(L)'
;MTQLPPFHPEWLVRFWFQTPGLQSLNPHWVLIILALIGIALFFLKRMKPTDEPIKDQEEEQFQHLMTRKQVIERKIAELEQQKLAGELTDSKYETKLTEYKKHLDKVNLDLLYYT
;
A
#
# COMPACT_ATOMS: atom_id res chain seq x y z
N MET A 1 16.42 1.23 -59.35
CA MET A 1 15.39 1.30 -58.30
C MET A 1 15.86 0.40 -57.16
N THR A 2 16.40 0.98 -56.10
CA THR A 2 16.84 0.24 -54.91
C THR A 2 15.61 -0.35 -54.23
N GLN A 3 15.47 -1.68 -54.29
CA GLN A 3 14.35 -2.40 -53.67
C GLN A 3 14.40 -2.19 -52.17
N LEU A 4 13.39 -1.51 -51.62
CA LEU A 4 13.21 -1.40 -50.18
C LEU A 4 12.84 -2.79 -49.63
N PRO A 5 13.49 -3.26 -48.57
CA PRO A 5 13.15 -4.54 -47.97
C PRO A 5 11.72 -4.50 -47.43
N PRO A 6 10.93 -5.58 -47.61
CA PRO A 6 9.59 -5.65 -47.06
C PRO A 6 9.65 -5.41 -45.54
N PHE A 7 8.67 -4.68 -45.02
CA PHE A 7 8.55 -4.27 -43.61
C PHE A 7 9.49 -3.15 -43.10
N HIS A 8 10.25 -2.48 -43.97
CA HIS A 8 11.08 -1.33 -43.59
C HIS A 8 10.53 -0.04 -44.24
N PRO A 9 9.82 0.81 -43.49
CA PRO A 9 9.31 2.05 -44.06
C PRO A 9 10.48 2.96 -44.45
N GLU A 10 10.37 3.59 -45.62
CA GLU A 10 11.48 4.32 -46.25
C GLU A 10 12.02 5.46 -45.36
N TRP A 11 11.13 6.12 -44.61
CA TRP A 11 11.52 7.18 -43.68
C TRP A 11 12.40 6.67 -42.53
N LEU A 12 12.15 5.45 -42.02
CA LEU A 12 12.91 4.86 -40.91
C LEU A 12 14.32 4.48 -41.37
N VAL A 13 14.43 3.93 -42.58
CA VAL A 13 15.71 3.61 -43.23
C VAL A 13 16.51 4.89 -43.45
N ARG A 14 15.88 5.92 -44.04
CA ARG A 14 16.54 7.24 -44.26
C ARG A 14 17.00 7.85 -42.94
N PHE A 15 16.15 7.86 -41.91
CA PHE A 15 16.50 8.35 -40.58
C PHE A 15 17.74 7.65 -40.02
N TRP A 16 17.79 6.32 -40.10
CA TRP A 16 18.90 5.53 -39.58
C TRP A 16 20.23 5.82 -40.27
N PHE A 17 20.21 5.92 -41.60
CA PHE A 17 21.41 6.19 -42.41
C PHE A 17 21.82 7.67 -42.46
N GLN A 18 20.90 8.61 -42.23
CA GLN A 18 21.20 10.03 -42.19
C GLN A 18 21.72 10.51 -40.83
N THR A 19 21.49 9.73 -39.77
CA THR A 19 21.93 10.10 -38.42
C THR A 19 23.38 9.68 -38.20
N PRO A 20 24.30 10.62 -37.92
CA PRO A 20 25.70 10.29 -37.67
C PRO A 20 25.82 9.38 -36.43
N GLY A 21 26.57 8.30 -36.56
CA GLY A 21 26.78 7.30 -35.50
C GLY A 21 25.79 6.13 -35.51
N LEU A 22 24.54 6.32 -35.96
CA LEU A 22 23.58 5.21 -36.10
C LEU A 22 23.85 4.39 -37.37
N GLN A 23 24.40 5.00 -38.42
CA GLN A 23 24.71 4.33 -39.69
C GLN A 23 25.58 3.07 -39.56
N SER A 24 26.45 2.98 -38.55
CA SER A 24 27.36 1.86 -38.32
C SER A 24 26.77 0.78 -37.41
N LEU A 25 25.63 1.04 -36.78
CA LEU A 25 24.98 0.14 -35.84
C LEU A 25 23.86 -0.62 -36.55
N ASN A 26 23.68 -1.89 -36.18
CA ASN A 26 22.59 -2.68 -36.72
C ASN A 26 21.25 -2.24 -36.05
N PRO A 27 20.26 -1.74 -36.81
CA PRO A 27 19.00 -1.25 -36.27
C PRO A 27 18.27 -2.28 -35.39
N HIS A 28 18.32 -3.55 -35.77
CA HIS A 28 17.61 -4.61 -35.08
C HIS A 28 18.18 -4.85 -33.67
N TRP A 29 19.51 -4.86 -33.53
CA TRP A 29 20.16 -5.04 -32.24
C TRP A 29 19.88 -3.88 -31.29
N VAL A 30 19.88 -2.65 -31.80
CA VAL A 30 19.55 -1.46 -30.99
C VAL A 30 18.11 -1.53 -30.50
N LEU A 31 17.16 -1.92 -31.35
CA LEU A 31 15.76 -2.07 -30.96
C LEU A 31 15.57 -3.18 -29.92
N ILE A 32 16.29 -4.31 -30.04
CA ILE A 32 16.25 -5.39 -29.04
C ILE A 32 16.75 -4.89 -27.68
N ILE A 33 17.90 -4.20 -27.65
CA ILE A 33 18.46 -3.65 -26.41
C ILE A 33 17.49 -2.62 -25.79
N LEU A 34 16.92 -1.74 -26.60
CA LEU A 34 15.96 -0.75 -26.13
C LEU A 34 14.69 -1.41 -25.56
N ALA A 35 14.20 -2.46 -26.20
CA ALA A 35 13.07 -3.24 -25.70
C ALA A 35 13.40 -3.93 -24.37
N LEU A 36 14.59 -4.55 -24.25
CA LEU A 36 15.03 -5.17 -23.01
C LEU A 36 15.18 -4.15 -21.88
N ILE A 37 15.72 -2.96 -22.15
CA ILE A 37 15.81 -1.87 -21.17
C ILE A 37 14.40 -1.41 -20.76
N GLY A 38 13.49 -1.24 -21.71
CA GLY A 38 12.10 -0.87 -21.43
C GLY A 38 11.38 -1.90 -20.56
N ILE A 39 11.57 -3.18 -20.85
CA ILE A 39 11.04 -4.30 -20.05
C ILE A 39 11.69 -4.28 -18.66
N ALA A 40 13.01 -4.16 -18.56
CA ALA A 40 13.72 -4.11 -17.29
C ALA A 40 13.26 -2.93 -16.43
N LEU A 41 13.08 -1.74 -16.99
CA LEU A 41 12.55 -0.56 -16.29
C LEU A 41 11.09 -0.74 -15.89
N PHE A 42 10.28 -1.36 -16.74
CA PHE A 42 8.88 -1.68 -16.42
C PHE A 42 8.80 -2.63 -15.23
N PHE A 43 9.61 -3.70 -15.24
CA PHE A 43 9.72 -4.63 -14.12
C PHE A 43 10.32 -3.96 -12.89
N LEU A 44 11.36 -3.13 -13.01
CA LEU A 44 11.97 -2.42 -11.88
C LEU A 44 11.01 -1.42 -11.24
N LYS A 45 10.17 -0.75 -12.04
CA LYS A 45 9.11 0.15 -11.52
C LYS A 45 7.97 -0.62 -10.83
N ARG A 46 7.66 -1.83 -11.30
CA ARG A 46 6.66 -2.73 -10.68
C ARG A 46 7.21 -3.48 -9.47
N MET A 47 8.50 -3.78 -9.50
CA MET A 47 9.31 -4.29 -8.42
C MET A 47 9.94 -3.13 -7.66
N LYS A 48 9.20 -2.01 -7.48
CA LYS A 48 9.38 -1.30 -6.22
C LYS A 48 9.24 -2.37 -5.16
N PRO A 49 10.29 -2.67 -4.38
CA PRO A 49 10.14 -3.65 -3.33
C PRO A 49 8.95 -3.14 -2.51
N THR A 50 7.97 -4.02 -2.29
CA THR A 50 7.18 -3.96 -1.07
C THR A 50 8.14 -4.26 0.08
N ASP A 51 9.11 -3.37 0.28
CA ASP A 51 9.72 -3.05 1.55
C ASP A 51 8.78 -2.04 2.25
N GLU A 52 7.47 -2.19 2.09
CA GLU A 52 6.58 -1.82 3.18
C GLU A 52 6.81 -2.91 4.21
N PRO A 53 7.44 -2.56 5.35
CA PRO A 53 7.93 -3.55 6.26
C PRO A 53 6.69 -4.22 6.83
N ILE A 54 6.69 -5.55 6.89
CA ILE A 54 5.69 -6.31 7.66
C ILE A 54 5.56 -5.72 9.09
N LYS A 55 6.64 -5.08 9.57
CA LYS A 55 6.72 -4.28 10.80
C LYS A 55 5.84 -3.02 10.84
N ASP A 56 5.62 -2.29 9.75
CA ASP A 56 4.75 -1.10 9.75
C ASP A 56 3.29 -1.52 9.80
N GLN A 57 2.91 -2.64 9.17
CA GLN A 57 1.53 -3.15 9.28
C GLN A 57 1.22 -3.65 10.70
N GLU A 58 2.15 -4.35 11.35
CA GLU A 58 2.00 -4.78 12.74
C GLU A 58 1.97 -3.59 13.70
N GLU A 59 2.86 -2.61 13.53
CA GLU A 59 2.87 -1.37 14.32
C GLU A 59 1.59 -0.54 14.12
N GLU A 60 1.12 -0.39 12.88
CA GLU A 60 -0.14 0.30 12.57
C GLU A 60 -1.35 -0.40 13.21
N GLN A 61 -1.38 -1.74 13.16
CA GLN A 61 -2.41 -2.53 13.83
C GLN A 61 -2.37 -2.36 15.35
N PHE A 62 -1.16 -2.36 15.93
CA PHE A 62 -0.95 -2.13 17.36
C PHE A 62 -1.43 -0.73 17.79
N GLN A 63 -1.03 0.32 17.06
CA GLN A 63 -1.45 1.70 17.33
C GLN A 63 -2.97 1.89 17.21
N HIS A 64 -3.58 1.24 16.23
CA HIS A 64 -5.02 1.26 16.06
C HIS A 64 -5.76 0.52 17.18
N LEU A 65 -5.25 -0.62 17.65
CA LEU A 65 -5.78 -1.32 18.83
C LEU A 65 -5.66 -0.47 20.10
N MET A 66 -4.54 0.23 20.28
CA MET A 66 -4.34 1.16 21.41
C MET A 66 -5.34 2.32 21.38
N THR A 67 -5.56 2.91 20.21
CA THR A 67 -6.56 3.97 20.01
C THR A 67 -7.97 3.47 20.33
N ARG A 68 -8.32 2.25 19.89
CA ARG A 68 -9.61 1.62 20.21
C ARG A 68 -9.79 1.41 21.71
N LYS A 69 -8.75 0.97 22.42
CA LYS A 69 -8.77 0.82 23.88
C LYS A 69 -9.07 2.15 24.56
N GLN A 70 -8.36 3.22 24.20
CA GLN A 70 -8.57 4.56 24.76
C GLN A 70 -9.98 5.09 24.51
N VAL A 71 -10.55 4.85 23.32
CA VAL A 71 -11.93 5.24 23.00
C VAL A 71 -12.94 4.48 23.86
N ILE A 72 -12.73 3.18 24.10
CA ILE A 72 -13.61 2.38 24.96
C ILE A 72 -13.52 2.85 26.42
N GLU A 73 -12.32 3.11 26.92
CA GLU A 73 -12.10 3.64 28.28
C GLU A 73 -12.78 5.01 28.47
N ARG A 74 -12.68 5.88 27.47
CA ARG A 74 -13.36 7.18 27.49
C ARG A 74 -14.88 7.02 27.51
N LYS A 75 -15.45 6.09 26.73
CA LYS A 75 -16.89 5.81 26.74
C LYS A 75 -17.37 5.26 28.08
N ILE A 76 -16.54 4.47 28.76
CA ILE A 76 -16.84 3.99 30.13
C ILE A 76 -16.86 5.18 31.10
N ALA A 77 -15.89 6.09 31.03
CA ALA A 77 -15.85 7.29 31.86
C ALA A 77 -17.04 8.24 31.59
N GLU A 78 -17.43 8.42 30.32
CA GLU A 78 -18.61 9.21 29.94
C GLU A 78 -19.91 8.58 30.47
N LEU A 79 -20.03 7.25 30.42
CA LEU A 79 -21.16 6.53 31.02
C LEU A 79 -21.22 6.69 32.55
N GLU A 80 -20.08 6.66 33.21
CA GLU A 80 -19.98 6.88 34.66
C GLU A 80 -20.39 8.31 35.02
N GLN A 81 -20.00 9.31 34.22
CA GLN A 81 -20.47 10.69 34.37
C GLN A 81 -21.99 10.83 34.14
N GLN A 82 -22.56 10.17 33.13
CA GLN A 82 -24.01 10.17 32.88
C GLN A 82 -24.80 9.50 34.01
N LYS A 83 -24.23 8.47 34.64
CA LYS A 83 -24.79 7.86 35.86
C LYS A 83 -24.75 8.84 37.03
N LEU A 84 -23.63 9.52 37.26
CA LEU A 84 -23.49 10.52 38.32
C LEU A 84 -24.41 11.73 38.11
N ALA A 85 -24.72 12.08 36.86
CA ALA A 85 -25.69 13.10 36.49
C ALA A 85 -27.17 12.65 36.63
N GLY A 86 -27.42 11.37 36.94
CA GLY A 86 -28.77 10.82 37.11
C GLY A 86 -29.53 10.55 35.81
N GLU A 87 -28.85 10.60 34.65
CA GLU A 87 -29.46 10.42 33.32
C GLU A 87 -29.67 8.94 32.93
N LEU A 88 -29.10 8.00 33.70
CA LEU A 88 -29.14 6.56 33.41
C LEU A 88 -29.71 5.73 34.56
N THR A 89 -30.67 4.86 34.27
CA THR A 89 -31.16 3.84 35.21
C THR A 89 -30.08 2.78 35.49
N ASP A 90 -29.89 2.38 36.76
CA ASP A 90 -28.83 1.46 37.20
C ASP A 90 -28.72 0.17 36.37
N SER A 91 -29.86 -0.43 36.01
CA SER A 91 -29.89 -1.65 35.20
C SER A 91 -29.29 -1.45 33.79
N LYS A 92 -29.56 -0.32 33.13
CA LYS A 92 -29.01 -0.01 31.80
C LYS A 92 -27.53 0.36 31.87
N TYR A 93 -27.09 0.93 32.97
CA TYR A 93 -25.69 1.23 33.23
C TYR A 93 -24.87 -0.06 33.34
N GLU A 94 -25.31 -1.01 34.15
CA GLU A 94 -24.57 -2.26 34.36
C GLU A 94 -24.46 -3.11 33.09
N THR A 95 -25.53 -3.18 32.27
CA THR A 95 -25.48 -3.92 31.00
C THR A 95 -24.48 -3.32 30.02
N LYS A 96 -24.47 -1.98 29.88
CA LYS A 96 -23.51 -1.30 29.00
C LYS A 96 -22.08 -1.40 29.53
N LEU A 97 -21.90 -1.27 30.85
CA LEU A 97 -20.58 -1.36 31.48
C LEU A 97 -19.96 -2.75 31.31
N THR A 98 -20.75 -3.81 31.48
CA THR A 98 -20.29 -5.19 31.29
C THR A 98 -19.95 -5.49 29.83
N GLU A 99 -20.74 -4.96 28.89
CA GLU A 99 -20.44 -5.06 27.46
C GLU A 99 -19.13 -4.34 27.10
N TYR A 100 -18.95 -3.09 27.54
CA TYR A 100 -17.72 -2.34 27.28
C TYR A 100 -16.48 -2.97 27.93
N LYS A 101 -16.61 -3.52 29.14
CA LYS A 101 -15.54 -4.29 29.78
C LYS A 101 -15.15 -5.53 28.97
N LYS A 102 -16.14 -6.28 28.46
CA LYS A 102 -15.89 -7.43 27.60
C LYS A 102 -15.17 -7.06 26.29
N HIS A 103 -15.53 -5.91 25.70
CA HIS A 103 -14.82 -5.38 24.53
C HIS A 103 -13.38 -4.96 24.86
N LEU A 104 -13.16 -4.37 26.03
CA LEU A 104 -11.85 -3.97 26.51
C LEU A 104 -10.95 -5.19 26.79
N ASP A 105 -11.48 -6.25 27.38
CA ASP A 105 -10.75 -7.51 27.61
C ASP A 105 -10.31 -8.16 26.30
N LYS A 106 -11.19 -8.15 25.28
CA LYS A 106 -10.85 -8.65 23.95
C LYS A 106 -9.71 -7.86 23.31
N VAL A 107 -9.78 -6.52 23.36
CA VAL A 107 -8.71 -5.66 22.82
C VAL A 107 -7.40 -5.83 23.59
N ASN A 108 -7.44 -6.03 24.91
CA ASN A 108 -6.24 -6.33 25.70
C ASN A 108 -5.61 -7.69 25.34
N LEU A 109 -6.43 -8.71 25.10
CA LEU A 109 -5.95 -10.02 24.61
C LEU A 109 -5.30 -9.89 23.23
N ASP A 110 -5.92 -9.13 22.33
CA ASP A 110 -5.35 -8.87 21.01
C ASP A 110 -4.02 -8.11 21.14
N LEU A 111 -3.91 -7.12 22.03
CA LEU A 111 -2.66 -6.39 22.30
C LEU A 111 -1.53 -7.27 22.90
N LEU A 112 -1.88 -8.25 23.74
CA LEU A 112 -0.91 -9.22 24.29
C LEU A 112 -0.32 -10.13 23.22
N TYR A 113 -1.02 -10.35 22.10
CA TYR A 113 -0.49 -11.12 20.98
C TYR A 113 0.63 -10.37 20.23
N TYR A 114 0.64 -9.04 20.31
CA TYR A 114 1.65 -8.17 19.67
C TYR A 114 2.79 -7.72 20.60
N THR A 115 2.77 -8.09 21.90
CA THR A 115 3.79 -7.72 22.92
C THR A 115 4.64 -8.92 23.30
#